data_AF-A0A7S6W0C1-F1
#
_entry.id   AF-A0A7S6W0C1-F1
#
_cell.length_a   1.000
_cell.length_b   1.000
_cell.length_c   1.000
_cell.angle_alpha   90.00
_cell.angle_beta   90.00
_cell.angle_gamma   90.00
#
_symmetry.space_group_name_H-M   'P 1'
#
loop_
_entity.id
_entity.type
_entity.pdbx_description
1 polymer ?
#
loop_
_entity_poly.entity_id
_entity_poly.type
_entity_poly.pdbx_seq_one_letter_code
_entity_poly.pdbx_strand_id
1 'polypeptide(L)' 'MSIPLDPENDWKNKIADQILKDLLDIHKIQGNTIKKMKADQNGVFYVEEEISIDDVLKQF' A
#
# COMPACT_ATOMS: atom_id res chain seq x y z
N MET A 1 25.83 11.03 4.19
CA MET A 1 25.71 10.74 5.62
C MET A 1 24.48 9.87 5.81
N SER A 2 24.63 8.62 6.21
CA SER A 2 23.49 7.76 6.56
C SER A 2 22.95 8.26 7.88
N ILE A 3 21.75 8.84 7.86
CA ILE A 3 21.03 9.18 9.08
C ILE A 3 20.75 7.81 9.74
N PRO A 4 21.27 7.53 10.95
CA PRO A 4 20.92 6.30 11.63
C PRO A 4 19.41 6.31 11.77
N LEU A 5 18.73 5.29 11.23
CA LEU A 5 17.33 5.07 11.52
C LEU A 5 17.25 4.92 13.04
N ASP A 6 16.64 5.91 13.68
CA ASP A 6 16.32 5.85 15.10
C ASP A 6 15.67 4.48 15.36
N PRO A 7 16.06 3.68 16.36
CA PRO A 7 15.46 2.37 16.62
C PRO A 7 13.92 2.40 16.68
N GLU A 8 13.32 3.54 17.04
CA GLU A 8 11.88 3.78 16.97
C GLU A 8 11.35 3.80 15.51
N ASN A 9 12.12 4.33 14.57
CA ASN A 9 11.79 4.38 13.15
C ASN A 9 11.93 3.01 12.48
N ASP A 10 12.88 2.19 12.91
CA ASP A 10 13.03 0.80 12.44
C ASP A 10 11.84 -0.08 12.88
N TRP A 11 11.35 0.14 14.10
CA TRP A 11 10.12 -0.50 14.59
C TRP A 11 8.87 -0.04 13.82
N LYS A 12 8.74 1.26 13.56
CA LYS A 12 7.63 1.80 12.74
C LYS A 12 7.63 1.25 11.32
N ASN A 13 8.80 1.13 10.69
CA ASN A 13 8.93 0.53 9.36
C ASN A 13 8.52 -0.96 9.36
N LYS A 14 8.95 -1.74 10.36
CA LYS A 14 8.53 -3.15 10.50
C LYS A 14 7.01 -3.29 10.65
N ILE A 15 6.38 -2.41 11.41
CA ILE A 15 4.91 -2.40 11.54
C ILE A 15 4.27 -2.04 10.19
N ALA A 16 4.77 -1.03 9.49
CA ALA A 16 4.24 -0.62 8.19
C ALA A 16 4.33 -1.75 7.15
N ASP A 17 5.45 -2.47 7.11
CA ASP A 17 5.64 -3.63 6.23
C ASP A 17 4.66 -4.77 6.57
N GLN A 18 4.44 -5.05 7.86
CA GLN A 18 3.48 -6.07 8.28
C GLN A 18 2.04 -5.68 7.92
N ILE A 19 1.66 -4.42 8.14
CA ILE A 19 0.34 -3.90 7.75
C ILE A 19 0.15 -4.00 6.24
N LEU A 20 1.16 -3.61 5.45
CA LEU A 20 1.10 -3.72 3.99
C LEU A 20 0.91 -5.18 3.56
N LYS A 21 1.66 -6.11 4.15
CA LYS A 21 1.55 -7.54 3.86
C LYS A 21 0.16 -8.08 4.21
N ASP A 22 -0.36 -7.75 5.39
CA ASP A 22 -1.67 -8.20 5.84
C ASP A 22 -2.78 -7.66 4.92
N LEU A 23 -2.69 -6.39 4.49
CA LEU A 23 -3.63 -5.79 3.53
C LEU A 23 -3.59 -6.49 2.16
N LEU A 24 -2.40 -6.82 1.67
CA LEU A 24 -2.24 -7.55 0.40
C LEU A 24 -2.82 -8.97 0.50
N ASP A 25 -2.59 -9.68 1.62
CA ASP A 25 -3.09 -11.04 1.81
C ASP A 25 -4.62 -11.05 1.98
N ILE A 26 -5.22 -10.06 2.67
CA ILE A 26 -6.67 -9.87 2.70
C ILE A 26 -7.22 -9.68 1.28
N HIS A 27 -6.57 -8.84 0.46
CA HIS A 27 -7.00 -8.60 -0.91
C HIS A 27 -6.93 -9.85 -1.79
N LYS A 28 -5.88 -10.68 -1.65
CA LYS A 28 -5.78 -11.97 -2.34
C LYS A 28 -6.91 -12.92 -1.95
N ILE A 29 -7.23 -13.02 -0.65
CA ILE A 29 -8.29 -13.91 -0.15
C ILE A 29 -9.67 -13.45 -0.65
N GLN A 30 -9.91 -12.14 -0.70
CA GLN A 30 -11.18 -11.59 -1.14
C GLN A 30 -11.34 -11.56 -2.67
N GLY A 31 -10.27 -11.78 -3.44
CA GLY A 31 -10.30 -11.69 -4.90
C GLY A 31 -10.63 -10.28 -5.42
N ASN A 32 -10.41 -9.26 -4.58
CA ASN A 32 -10.82 -7.88 -4.87
C ASN A 32 -9.76 -7.16 -5.69
N THR A 33 -10.19 -6.45 -6.74
CA THR A 33 -9.36 -5.51 -7.49
C THR A 33 -8.90 -4.35 -6.58
N ILE A 34 -7.64 -3.92 -6.73
CA ILE A 34 -7.14 -2.72 -6.06
C ILE A 34 -7.61 -1.52 -6.88
N LYS A 35 -8.40 -0.64 -6.25
CA LYS A 35 -8.83 0.63 -6.84
C LYS A 35 -7.76 1.69 -6.60
N LYS A 36 -7.07 2.11 -7.66
CA LYS A 36 -6.17 3.26 -7.63
C LYS A 36 -7.01 4.53 -7.50
N MET A 37 -6.87 5.21 -6.37
CA MET A 37 -7.63 6.42 -6.06
C MET A 37 -6.86 7.66 -6.53
N LYS A 38 -7.58 8.65 -7.05
CA LYS A 38 -7.06 9.97 -7.39
C LYS A 38 -7.94 11.05 -6.76
N ALA A 39 -7.30 12.11 -6.29
CA ALA A 39 -7.99 13.30 -5.81
C ALA A 39 -8.05 14.33 -6.94
N ASP A 40 -9.21 14.96 -7.13
CA ASP A 40 -9.32 16.14 -7.98
C ASP A 40 -8.79 17.40 -7.24
N GLN A 41 -8.84 18.54 -7.93
CA GLN A 41 -8.41 19.84 -7.37
C GLN A 41 -9.28 20.31 -6.20
N ASN A 42 -10.45 19.70 -5.99
CA ASN A 42 -11.39 20.01 -4.93
C ASN A 42 -11.32 19.00 -3.76
N GLY A 43 -10.39 18.03 -3.81
CA GLY A 43 -10.23 17.00 -2.78
C GLY A 43 -11.25 15.87 -2.86
N VAL A 44 -11.99 15.74 -3.96
CA VAL A 44 -12.89 14.61 -4.21
C VAL A 44 -12.08 13.42 -4.68
N PHE A 45 -12.19 12.31 -3.96
CA PHE A 45 -11.54 11.06 -4.32
C PHE A 45 -12.41 10.26 -5.29
N TYR A 46 -11.82 9.84 -6.40
CA TYR A 46 -12.45 8.97 -7.38
C TYR A 46 -11.50 7.84 -7.77
N VAL A 47 -12.09 6.75 -8.27
CA VAL A 47 -11.33 5.61 -8.79
C VAL A 47 -10.79 5.99 -10.16
N GLU A 48 -9.47 6.10 -10.29
CA GLU A 48 -8.81 6.35 -11.58
C GLU A 48 -8.67 5.04 -12.38
N GLU A 49 -8.35 3.94 -11.70
CA GLU A 49 -8.06 2.66 -12.33
C GLU A 49 -8.35 1.50 -11.38
N GLU A 50 -8.82 0.37 -11.92
CA GLU A 50 -8.90 -0.89 -11.20
C GLU A 50 -7.77 -1.81 -11.65
N ILE A 51 -6.87 -2.11 -10.73
CA ILE A 51 -5.68 -2.90 -10.97
C ILE A 51 -5.89 -4.28 -10.34
N SER A 52 -5.49 -5.34 -11.03
CA SER A 52 -5.42 -6.67 -10.41
C SER A 52 -4.39 -6.67 -9.29
N ILE A 53 -4.74 -7.29 -8.16
CA ILE A 53 -3.79 -7.51 -7.05
C ILE A 53 -2.52 -8.23 -7.53
N ASP A 54 -2.65 -9.15 -8.51
CA ASP A 54 -1.52 -9.91 -9.06
C ASP A 54 -0.50 -9.03 -9.78
N ASP A 55 -0.95 -7.95 -10.43
CA ASP A 55 -0.06 -7.04 -11.14
C ASP A 55 0.62 -6.05 -10.17
N VAL A 56 -0.04 -5.70 -9.06
CA VAL A 56 0.57 -4.92 -7.98
C VAL A 56 1.65 -5.74 -7.28
N LEU A 57 1.39 -7.01 -6.99
CA LEU A 57 2.34 -7.89 -6.29
C LEU A 57 3.61 -8.18 -7.09
N LYS A 58 3.58 -8.14 -8.42
CA LYS A 58 4.79 -8.29 -9.26
C LYS A 58 5.77 -7.12 -9.14
N GLN A 59 5.34 -5.98 -8.60
CA GLN A 59 6.17 -4.78 -8.47
C GLN A 59 6.97 -4.73 -7.15
N PHE A 60 6.67 -5.61 -6.20
CA PHE A 60 7.36 -5.76 -4.92
C PHE A 60 8.23 -7.02 -4.93
#